data_AF-A0A1I5HRR8-F1
#
_entry.id   AF-A0A1I5HRR8-F1
#
_cell.length_a   1.000
_cell.length_b   1.000
_cell.length_c   1.000
_cell.angle_alpha   90.00
_cell.angle_beta   90.00
_cell.angle_gamma   90.00
#
_symmetry.space_group_name_H-M   'P 1'
#
loop_
_entity.id
_entity.type
_entity.pdbx_description
1 polymer ?
#
loop_
_entity_poly.entity_id
_entity_poly.type
_entity_poly.pdbx_seq_one_letter_code
_entity_poly.pdbx_strand_id
1 'polypeptide(L)'
;MNKVFYLLLLLCLSACQHTNTPKITTILAGDSGYLAKKYLLPYILSEKLLDTSGTSQRWNELQDSTIIGKYYKNERNYIICINNLSDAATSVILCETNHTGHIGVHTYYGQSLAQNSCTGIGISGFGKMQDYYFIRSCVWGSLYAGSELTFFKNVLPQETLNSIPESSWRGLVKGDTSIYRELQATIHISHDSINAHYAIIQEIEKVPAGPRTARETIDSFDVVYLMKDKQWIATDSAKITLYRN
;
A
#
# COMPACT_ATOMS: atom_id res chain seq x y z
N MET A 1 -33.91 -63.32 -7.60
CA MET A 1 -32.60 -62.98 -8.21
C MET A 1 -32.60 -61.49 -8.56
N ASN A 2 -32.11 -60.65 -7.65
CA ASN A 2 -32.13 -59.19 -7.73
C ASN A 2 -30.69 -58.67 -7.91
N LYS A 3 -30.27 -58.34 -9.15
CA LYS A 3 -28.93 -57.80 -9.44
C LYS A 3 -28.90 -56.79 -10.59
N VAL A 4 -29.92 -55.94 -10.73
CA VAL A 4 -29.97 -54.94 -11.83
C VAL A 4 -30.10 -53.49 -11.36
N PHE A 5 -30.30 -53.23 -10.06
CA PHE A 5 -30.63 -51.87 -9.58
C PHE A 5 -29.46 -50.97 -9.16
N TYR A 6 -28.21 -51.44 -9.22
CA TYR A 6 -27.06 -50.65 -8.70
C TYR A 6 -26.27 -49.85 -9.75
N LEU A 7 -26.58 -49.97 -11.05
CA LEU A 7 -25.77 -49.31 -12.10
C LEU A 7 -26.23 -47.88 -12.46
N LEU A 8 -27.39 -47.44 -11.99
CA LEU A 8 -27.95 -46.12 -12.33
C LEU A 8 -27.68 -45.01 -11.30
N LEU A 9 -27.11 -45.33 -10.13
CA LEU A 9 -26.87 -44.33 -9.08
C LEU A 9 -25.44 -43.76 -9.06
N LEU A 10 -24.55 -44.20 -9.96
CA LEU A 10 -23.15 -43.76 -10.02
C LEU A 10 -22.84 -42.74 -11.13
N LEU A 11 -23.81 -42.40 -11.97
CA LEU A 11 -23.62 -41.45 -13.09
C LEU A 11 -24.00 -39.98 -12.75
N CYS A 12 -24.63 -39.71 -11.60
CA CYS A 12 -25.06 -38.35 -11.23
C CYS A 12 -24.06 -37.56 -10.35
N LEU A 13 -22.94 -38.14 -9.93
CA LEU A 13 -21.94 -37.44 -9.11
C LEU A 13 -20.81 -36.78 -9.90
N SER A 14 -20.86 -36.86 -11.24
CA SER A 14 -19.96 -36.11 -12.13
C SER A 14 -20.65 -34.89 -12.73
N ALA A 15 -21.60 -34.28 -12.03
CA ALA A 15 -21.84 -32.85 -12.22
C ALA A 15 -20.62 -32.13 -11.64
N CYS A 16 -19.52 -32.19 -12.39
CA CYS A 16 -18.38 -31.31 -12.24
C CYS A 16 -18.99 -29.91 -12.27
N GLN A 17 -19.19 -29.33 -11.09
CA GLN A 17 -19.47 -27.92 -10.95
C GLN A 17 -18.28 -27.25 -11.62
N HIS A 18 -18.42 -26.92 -12.90
CA HIS A 18 -17.62 -25.92 -13.56
C HIS A 18 -17.94 -24.65 -12.79
N THR A 19 -17.28 -24.48 -11.66
CA THR A 19 -17.14 -23.19 -11.04
C THR A 19 -16.45 -22.37 -12.12
N ASN A 20 -17.22 -21.54 -12.81
CA ASN A 20 -16.73 -20.47 -13.68
C ASN A 20 -15.99 -19.48 -12.78
N THR A 21 -14.91 -19.94 -12.17
CA THR A 21 -13.97 -19.12 -11.44
C THR A 21 -13.32 -18.29 -12.54
N PRO A 22 -13.55 -16.97 -12.58
CA PRO A 22 -13.02 -16.15 -13.65
C PRO A 22 -11.50 -16.35 -13.69
N LYS A 23 -10.99 -16.88 -14.80
CA LYS A 23 -9.54 -16.98 -15.01
C LYS A 23 -8.97 -15.57 -14.98
N ILE A 24 -8.03 -15.31 -14.10
CA ILE A 24 -7.44 -14.00 -13.87
C ILE A 24 -6.74 -13.38 -15.10
N THR A 25 -6.37 -14.20 -16.10
CA THR A 25 -5.91 -13.71 -17.41
C THR A 25 -6.96 -12.80 -18.09
N THR A 26 -8.20 -12.79 -17.61
CA THR A 26 -9.26 -11.89 -18.07
C THR A 26 -9.38 -10.58 -17.28
N ILE A 27 -8.79 -10.44 -16.08
CA ILE A 27 -8.90 -9.23 -15.25
C ILE A 27 -7.60 -8.42 -15.17
N LEU A 28 -6.44 -9.03 -15.43
CA LEU A 28 -5.15 -8.34 -15.53
C LEU A 28 -4.77 -8.13 -16.99
N ALA A 29 -4.59 -6.88 -17.40
CA ALA A 29 -4.24 -6.53 -18.78
C ALA A 29 -3.28 -5.33 -18.83
N GLY A 30 -2.23 -5.43 -19.66
CA GLY A 30 -1.23 -4.37 -19.81
C GLY A 30 -0.23 -4.30 -18.64
N ASP A 31 0.47 -3.17 -18.52
CA ASP A 31 1.58 -3.03 -17.56
C ASP A 31 1.13 -2.56 -16.18
N SER A 32 -0.03 -1.93 -16.07
CA SER A 32 -0.63 -1.53 -14.79
C SER A 32 -2.13 -1.27 -14.94
N GLY A 33 -2.86 -1.33 -13.84
CA GLY A 33 -4.29 -1.00 -13.86
C GLY A 33 -4.93 -1.01 -12.48
N TYR A 34 -6.20 -0.57 -12.46
CA TYR A 34 -7.06 -0.58 -11.29
C TYR A 34 -8.10 -1.69 -11.41
N LEU A 35 -8.46 -2.30 -10.28
CA LEU A 35 -9.38 -3.43 -10.20
C LEU A 35 -10.57 -3.06 -9.31
N ALA A 36 -11.76 -3.14 -9.91
CA ALA A 36 -13.02 -2.92 -9.21
C ALA A 36 -13.46 -4.16 -8.41
N LYS A 37 -14.29 -3.93 -7.38
CA LYS A 37 -14.82 -4.96 -6.48
C LYS A 37 -15.43 -6.14 -7.24
N LYS A 38 -16.28 -5.88 -8.23
CA LYS A 38 -16.96 -6.93 -9.01
C LYS A 38 -16.02 -7.95 -9.64
N TYR A 39 -14.78 -7.58 -9.94
CA TYR A 39 -13.80 -8.47 -10.57
C TYR A 39 -12.83 -9.05 -9.55
N LEU A 40 -12.38 -8.24 -8.59
CA LEU A 40 -11.33 -8.64 -7.68
C LEU A 40 -11.84 -9.45 -6.48
N LEU A 41 -13.01 -9.13 -5.92
CA LEU A 41 -13.54 -9.83 -4.75
C LEU A 41 -13.78 -11.34 -5.02
N PRO A 42 -14.38 -11.75 -6.15
CA PRO A 42 -14.49 -13.17 -6.48
C PRO A 42 -13.13 -13.87 -6.61
N TYR A 43 -12.15 -13.18 -7.19
CA TYR A 43 -10.80 -13.72 -7.37
C TYR A 43 -10.08 -13.96 -6.03
N ILE A 44 -10.06 -12.97 -5.14
CA ILE A 44 -9.40 -13.10 -3.83
C ILE A 44 -10.05 -14.18 -2.95
N LEU A 45 -11.36 -14.38 -3.09
CA LEU A 45 -12.08 -15.46 -2.42
C LEU A 45 -11.70 -16.83 -2.99
N SER A 46 -11.54 -16.94 -4.31
CA SER A 46 -11.12 -18.20 -4.95
C SER A 46 -9.68 -18.59 -4.60
N GLU A 47 -8.81 -17.61 -4.40
CA GLU A 47 -7.42 -17.79 -3.96
C GLU A 47 -7.30 -17.91 -2.42
N LYS A 48 -8.43 -17.90 -1.69
CA LYS A 48 -8.49 -18.04 -0.23
C LYS A 48 -7.63 -17.02 0.54
N LEU A 49 -7.53 -15.79 0.03
CA LEU A 49 -6.80 -14.71 0.71
C LEU A 49 -7.55 -14.11 1.91
N LEU A 50 -8.83 -14.44 2.06
CA LEU A 50 -9.71 -13.92 3.11
C LEU A 50 -10.40 -15.09 3.80
N ASP A 51 -10.25 -15.18 5.13
CA ASP A 51 -10.87 -16.24 5.95
C ASP A 51 -12.39 -16.09 6.08
N THR A 52 -12.88 -14.85 6.11
CA THR A 52 -14.31 -14.57 6.08
C THR A 52 -14.76 -14.45 4.63
N SER A 53 -15.63 -15.34 4.20
CA SER A 53 -16.20 -15.40 2.85
C SER A 53 -17.00 -14.13 2.48
N GLY A 54 -16.36 -12.98 2.27
CA GLY A 54 -17.01 -11.72 1.91
C GLY A 54 -18.06 -11.20 2.91
N THR A 55 -18.15 -11.79 4.11
CA THR A 55 -19.21 -11.52 5.08
C THR A 55 -18.94 -10.35 6.01
N SER A 56 -17.74 -9.74 5.96
CA SER A 56 -17.53 -8.49 6.70
C SER A 56 -18.50 -7.45 6.16
N GLN A 57 -19.26 -6.79 7.04
CA GLN A 57 -20.24 -5.77 6.68
C GLN A 57 -19.65 -4.73 5.69
N ARG A 58 -18.38 -4.38 5.88
CA ARG A 58 -17.62 -3.43 5.04
C ARG A 58 -17.53 -3.83 3.57
N TRP A 59 -17.37 -5.12 3.25
CA TRP A 59 -17.33 -5.59 1.86
C TRP A 59 -18.69 -5.45 1.18
N ASN A 60 -19.78 -5.65 1.93
CA ASN A 60 -21.14 -5.56 1.42
C ASN A 60 -21.60 -4.12 1.20
N GLU A 61 -21.07 -3.16 1.96
CA GLU A 61 -21.36 -1.74 1.83
C GLU A 61 -20.74 -1.09 0.58
N LEU A 62 -19.68 -1.69 0.02
CA LEU A 62 -19.04 -1.17 -1.18
C LEU A 62 -19.83 -1.45 -2.45
N GLN A 63 -19.88 -0.46 -3.34
CA GLN A 63 -20.40 -0.64 -4.69
C GLN A 63 -19.48 -1.54 -5.52
N ASP A 64 -20.06 -2.27 -6.47
CA ASP A 64 -19.32 -3.16 -7.38
C ASP A 64 -18.29 -2.43 -8.24
N SER A 65 -18.52 -1.15 -8.52
CA SER A 65 -17.61 -0.25 -9.24
C SER A 65 -16.45 0.26 -8.38
N THR A 66 -16.50 0.10 -7.05
CA THR A 66 -15.45 0.60 -6.16
C THR A 66 -14.11 -0.06 -6.49
N ILE A 67 -13.07 0.76 -6.68
CA ILE A 67 -11.71 0.31 -6.90
C ILE A 67 -11.13 -0.22 -5.58
N ILE A 68 -10.80 -1.51 -5.56
CA ILE A 68 -10.27 -2.22 -4.38
C ILE A 68 -8.93 -2.93 -4.64
N GLY A 69 -8.47 -2.99 -5.90
CA GLY A 69 -7.12 -3.43 -6.26
C GLY A 69 -6.40 -2.47 -7.21
N LYS A 70 -5.06 -2.50 -7.18
CA LYS A 70 -4.19 -1.92 -8.20
C LYS A 70 -3.06 -2.90 -8.46
N TYR A 71 -2.65 -3.03 -9.72
CA TYR A 71 -1.60 -3.95 -10.10
C TYR A 71 -0.56 -3.31 -11.01
N TYR A 72 0.59 -3.95 -11.04
CA TYR A 72 1.67 -3.68 -11.97
C TYR A 72 2.26 -4.99 -12.46
N LYS A 73 2.61 -5.03 -13.75
CA LYS A 73 3.33 -6.14 -14.35
C LYS A 73 4.77 -6.18 -13.84
N ASN A 74 5.24 -7.39 -13.55
CA ASN A 74 6.59 -7.73 -13.15
C ASN A 74 7.10 -8.84 -14.07
N GLU A 75 7.74 -8.48 -15.19
CA GLU A 75 8.16 -9.43 -16.22
C GLU A 75 7.01 -10.32 -16.74
N ARG A 76 6.89 -11.55 -16.23
CA ARG A 76 5.85 -12.55 -16.56
C ARG A 76 4.76 -12.69 -15.49
N ASN A 77 4.91 -11.98 -14.38
CA ASN A 77 4.07 -12.00 -13.20
C ASN A 77 3.39 -10.64 -13.00
N TYR A 78 2.54 -10.53 -11.99
CA TYR A 78 1.99 -9.26 -11.54
C TYR A 78 2.13 -9.12 -10.03
N ILE A 79 2.40 -7.90 -9.58
CA ILE A 79 2.21 -7.52 -8.18
C ILE A 79 0.89 -6.79 -8.05
N ILE A 80 0.03 -7.29 -7.17
CA ILE A 80 -1.30 -6.78 -6.89
C ILE A 80 -1.33 -6.26 -5.46
N CYS A 81 -1.79 -5.03 -5.27
CA CYS A 81 -2.14 -4.47 -3.97
C CYS A 81 -3.65 -4.42 -3.84
N ILE A 82 -4.17 -4.99 -2.76
CA ILE A 82 -5.60 -5.16 -2.48
C ILE A 82 -5.91 -4.47 -1.16
N ASN A 83 -6.91 -3.60 -1.13
CA ASN A 83 -7.39 -3.03 0.14
C ASN A 83 -8.06 -4.12 0.96
N ASN A 84 -7.55 -4.41 2.16
CA ASN A 84 -8.19 -5.35 3.08
C ASN A 84 -9.19 -4.63 3.97
N LEU A 85 -10.47 -4.90 3.75
CA LEU A 85 -11.58 -4.30 4.50
C LEU A 85 -12.18 -5.25 5.55
N SER A 86 -11.61 -6.45 5.69
CA SER A 86 -12.10 -7.47 6.63
C SER A 86 -11.77 -7.17 8.09
N ASP A 87 -10.76 -6.34 8.35
CA ASP A 87 -10.29 -6.01 9.70
C ASP A 87 -10.67 -4.57 10.09
N ALA A 88 -10.84 -4.32 11.39
CA ALA A 88 -10.97 -2.99 11.97
C ALA A 88 -9.73 -2.14 11.64
N ALA A 89 -8.55 -2.75 11.56
CA ALA A 89 -7.31 -2.15 11.07
C ALA A 89 -7.28 -2.07 9.53
N THR A 90 -7.08 -0.86 8.99
CA THR A 90 -6.78 -0.69 7.56
C THR A 90 -5.48 -1.42 7.25
N SER A 91 -5.54 -2.40 6.37
CA SER A 91 -4.37 -3.07 5.84
C SER A 91 -4.52 -3.22 4.33
N VAL A 92 -3.41 -3.53 3.67
CA VAL A 92 -3.42 -3.99 2.29
C VAL A 92 -2.83 -5.38 2.22
N ILE A 93 -3.30 -6.16 1.25
CA ILE A 93 -2.71 -7.44 0.88
C ILE A 93 -1.86 -7.20 -0.35
N LEU A 94 -0.58 -7.51 -0.26
CA LEU A 94 0.31 -7.56 -1.42
C LEU A 94 0.42 -9.00 -1.89
N CYS A 95 0.21 -9.22 -3.18
CA CYS A 95 0.26 -10.54 -3.79
C CYS A 95 1.16 -10.51 -5.03
N GLU A 96 1.91 -11.58 -5.24
CA GLU A 96 2.58 -11.87 -6.50
C GLU A 96 1.87 -13.02 -7.19
N THR A 97 1.47 -12.80 -8.44
CA THR A 97 0.92 -13.86 -9.29
C THR A 97 2.01 -14.60 -10.05
N ASN A 98 1.76 -15.85 -10.40
CA ASN A 98 2.57 -16.57 -11.38
C ASN A 98 2.09 -16.29 -12.82
N HIS A 99 2.72 -16.93 -13.80
CA HIS A 99 2.38 -16.81 -15.23
C HIS A 99 0.97 -17.31 -15.60
N THR A 100 0.32 -18.12 -14.77
CA THR A 100 -1.09 -18.52 -14.96
C THR A 100 -2.06 -17.60 -14.19
N GLY A 101 -1.49 -16.70 -13.40
CA GLY A 101 -2.15 -15.70 -12.58
C GLY A 101 -2.59 -16.18 -11.20
N HIS A 102 -2.26 -17.41 -10.80
CA HIS A 102 -2.46 -17.84 -9.41
C HIS A 102 -1.52 -17.12 -8.45
N ILE A 103 -1.95 -16.93 -7.21
CA ILE A 103 -1.14 -16.24 -6.21
C ILE A 103 -0.11 -17.21 -5.64
N GLY A 104 1.17 -16.93 -5.89
CA GLY A 104 2.27 -17.72 -5.35
C GLY A 104 2.72 -17.24 -3.97
N VAL A 105 2.72 -15.93 -3.78
CA VAL A 105 3.21 -15.27 -2.55
C VAL A 105 2.24 -14.16 -2.19
N HIS A 106 1.91 -14.04 -0.91
CA HIS A 106 1.17 -12.89 -0.40
C HIS A 106 1.61 -12.52 1.02
N THR A 107 1.32 -11.28 1.42
CA THR A 107 1.58 -10.77 2.76
C THR A 107 0.65 -9.61 3.07
N TYR A 108 0.45 -9.32 4.35
CA TYR A 108 -0.30 -8.18 4.84
C TYR A 108 0.63 -7.03 5.18
N TYR A 109 0.23 -5.81 4.82
CA TYR A 109 0.86 -4.57 5.26
C TYR A 109 -0.17 -3.81 6.09
N GLY A 110 0.14 -3.60 7.36
CA GLY A 110 -0.62 -2.72 8.23
C GLY A 110 -0.48 -1.28 7.75
N GLN A 111 -1.61 -0.60 7.59
CA GLN A 111 -1.65 0.84 7.37
C GLN A 111 -2.16 1.52 8.65
N SER A 112 -1.49 2.59 9.06
CA SER A 112 -1.97 3.39 10.19
C SER A 112 -3.36 3.94 9.86
N LEU A 113 -4.34 3.57 10.70
CA LEU A 113 -5.73 4.01 10.67
C LEU A 113 -5.84 5.51 10.94
N ALA A 114 -5.55 6.36 9.95
CA ALA A 114 -5.96 7.75 10.02
C ALA A 114 -6.01 8.37 8.62
N GLN A 115 -7.16 8.12 7.99
CA GLN A 115 -7.85 9.01 7.04
C GLN A 115 -7.11 9.42 5.75
N ASN A 116 -7.92 9.70 4.75
CA ASN A 116 -7.61 10.00 3.35
C ASN A 116 -6.61 11.15 3.09
N SER A 117 -6.02 11.77 4.10
CA SER A 117 -5.21 12.98 4.00
C SER A 117 -3.80 12.76 3.46
N CYS A 118 -3.13 11.63 3.75
CA CYS A 118 -1.78 11.36 3.21
C CYS A 118 -1.76 10.33 2.09
N THR A 119 -2.68 9.36 2.08
CA THR A 119 -2.76 8.38 0.99
C THR A 119 -3.62 8.85 -0.16
N GLY A 120 -4.50 9.84 0.01
CA GLY A 120 -5.68 9.99 -0.86
C GLY A 120 -6.68 8.86 -0.62
N ILE A 121 -7.87 8.96 -1.22
CA ILE A 121 -8.91 7.91 -1.09
C ILE A 121 -8.46 6.65 -1.85
N GLY A 122 -8.25 5.54 -1.13
CA GLY A 122 -8.07 4.19 -1.71
C GLY A 122 -6.62 3.73 -1.88
N ILE A 123 -6.34 3.03 -2.99
CA ILE A 123 -5.08 2.29 -3.29
C ILE A 123 -3.98 3.23 -3.81
N SER A 124 -4.18 4.52 -3.62
CA SER A 124 -3.28 5.59 -4.04
C SER A 124 -1.93 5.55 -3.31
N GLY A 125 -1.84 4.82 -2.19
CA GLY A 125 -0.56 4.55 -1.53
C GLY A 125 0.32 3.50 -2.23
N PHE A 126 -0.19 2.73 -3.19
CA PHE A 126 0.63 1.75 -3.92
C PHE A 126 1.08 2.29 -5.28
N GLY A 127 2.39 2.24 -5.55
CA GLY A 127 2.96 2.72 -6.79
C GLY A 127 4.18 1.94 -7.26
N LYS A 128 4.71 2.36 -8.40
CA LYS A 128 5.95 1.86 -9.00
C LYS A 128 6.81 3.06 -9.41
N MET A 129 8.09 3.00 -9.09
CA MET A 129 9.11 3.94 -9.52
C MET A 129 10.30 3.13 -10.05
N GLN A 130 10.59 3.26 -11.35
CA GLN A 130 11.54 2.38 -12.04
C GLN A 130 11.24 0.90 -11.77
N ASP A 131 12.23 0.14 -11.31
CA ASP A 131 12.10 -1.30 -11.02
C ASP A 131 11.58 -1.60 -9.61
N TYR A 132 11.25 -0.57 -8.82
CA TYR A 132 10.77 -0.73 -7.45
C TYR A 132 9.28 -0.42 -7.35
N TYR A 133 8.60 -1.23 -6.55
CA TYR A 133 7.28 -0.96 -6.04
C TYR A 133 7.39 -0.22 -4.72
N PHE A 134 6.37 0.57 -4.38
CA PHE A 134 6.31 1.20 -3.07
C PHE A 134 4.92 1.15 -2.46
N ILE A 135 4.90 1.07 -1.13
CA ILE A 135 3.73 1.37 -0.30
C ILE A 135 4.00 2.64 0.47
N ARG A 136 3.13 3.62 0.31
CA ARG A 136 3.06 4.85 1.08
C ARG A 136 2.19 4.61 2.30
N SER A 137 2.77 4.72 3.49
CA SER A 137 2.07 4.66 4.77
C SER A 137 1.93 6.05 5.36
N CYS A 138 0.84 6.29 6.09
CA CYS A 138 0.69 7.48 6.91
C CYS A 138 1.26 7.22 8.31
N VAL A 139 1.80 8.25 8.93
CA VAL A 139 2.21 8.23 10.35
C VAL A 139 1.60 9.46 11.01
N TRP A 140 0.95 9.27 12.16
CA TRP A 140 0.23 10.34 12.86
C TRP A 140 0.49 10.31 14.36
N GLY A 141 0.40 11.47 14.99
CA GLY A 141 0.42 11.70 16.42
C GLY A 141 -0.29 13.03 16.74
N SER A 142 -0.46 13.36 18.02
CA SER A 142 -1.29 14.51 18.43
C SER A 142 -0.85 15.87 17.85
N LEU A 143 0.42 16.03 17.49
CA LEU A 143 0.99 17.24 16.88
C LEU A 143 1.88 16.91 15.66
N TYR A 144 1.67 15.73 15.09
CA TYR A 144 2.53 15.17 14.06
C TYR A 144 1.70 14.47 13.00
N ALA A 145 2.01 14.75 11.74
CA ALA A 145 1.52 14.02 10.60
C ALA A 145 2.70 13.72 9.68
N GLY A 146 2.63 12.68 8.89
CA GLY A 146 3.69 12.37 7.95
C GLY A 146 3.34 11.19 7.07
N SER A 147 4.21 10.96 6.11
CA SER A 147 4.16 9.78 5.25
C SER A 147 5.54 9.17 5.10
N GLU A 148 5.56 7.86 4.94
CA GLU A 148 6.77 7.10 4.65
C GLU A 148 6.54 6.21 3.43
N LEU A 149 7.60 5.91 2.70
CA LEU A 149 7.60 5.04 1.53
C LEU A 149 8.41 3.78 1.82
N THR A 150 7.76 2.63 1.74
CA THR A 150 8.42 1.31 1.79
C THR A 150 8.65 0.82 0.37
N PHE A 151 9.90 0.78 -0.08
CA PHE A 151 10.28 0.32 -1.43
C PHE A 151 10.71 -1.15 -1.45
N PHE A 152 10.26 -1.92 -2.45
CA PHE A 152 10.59 -3.34 -2.63
C PHE A 152 10.56 -3.76 -4.11
N LYS A 153 11.30 -4.82 -4.45
CA LYS A 153 11.23 -5.49 -5.77
C LYS A 153 10.34 -6.73 -5.75
N ASN A 154 10.36 -7.47 -4.65
CA ASN A 154 9.59 -8.69 -4.44
C ASN A 154 8.67 -8.51 -3.24
N VAL A 155 7.56 -9.24 -3.23
CA VAL A 155 6.62 -9.25 -2.09
C VAL A 155 7.33 -9.83 -0.87
N LEU A 156 7.51 -9.02 0.17
CA LEU A 156 8.21 -9.37 1.41
C LEU A 156 7.37 -8.94 2.62
N PRO A 157 7.49 -9.60 3.79
CA PRO A 157 6.81 -9.16 5.00
C PRO A 157 7.22 -7.74 5.40
N GLN A 158 6.27 -6.93 5.86
CA GLN A 158 6.48 -5.50 6.15
C GLN A 158 7.60 -5.27 7.17
N GLU A 159 7.69 -6.11 8.19
CA GLU A 159 8.69 -6.06 9.26
C GLU A 159 10.13 -6.28 8.79
N THR A 160 10.31 -6.79 7.56
CA THR A 160 11.63 -6.99 6.98
C THR A 160 12.15 -5.77 6.23
N LEU A 161 11.31 -4.75 6.02
CA LEU A 161 11.63 -3.57 5.24
C LEU A 161 11.67 -2.31 6.12
N ASN A 162 12.58 -1.40 5.77
CA ASN A 162 12.61 -0.06 6.36
C ASN A 162 11.90 0.92 5.44
N SER A 163 11.07 1.78 6.04
CA SER A 163 10.45 2.89 5.32
C SER A 163 11.39 4.09 5.22
N ILE A 164 11.28 4.81 4.11
CA ILE A 164 11.96 6.09 3.87
C ILE A 164 10.97 7.21 4.17
N PRO A 165 11.27 8.17 5.07
CA PRO A 165 10.42 9.33 5.30
C PRO A 165 10.23 10.11 4.01
N GLU A 166 8.99 10.36 3.64
CA GLU A 166 8.62 11.15 2.46
C GLU A 166 8.14 12.54 2.90
N SER A 167 7.33 12.61 3.94
CA SER A 167 6.93 13.88 4.52
C SER A 167 6.74 13.79 6.02
N SER A 168 6.90 14.92 6.69
CA SER A 168 6.48 15.09 8.08
C SER A 168 6.04 16.52 8.28
N TRP A 169 4.98 16.73 9.03
CA TRP A 169 4.48 18.01 9.48
C TRP A 169 4.41 18.01 11.00
N ARG A 170 4.86 19.09 11.63
CA ARG A 170 4.81 19.28 13.07
C ARG A 170 4.44 20.72 13.41
N GLY A 171 3.51 20.88 14.33
CA GLY A 171 3.19 22.17 14.96
C GLY A 171 3.87 22.30 16.33
N LEU A 172 4.42 23.48 16.62
CA LEU A 172 4.93 23.89 17.92
C LEU A 172 4.31 25.23 18.31
N VAL A 173 3.69 25.30 19.48
CA VAL A 173 3.19 26.57 20.05
C VAL A 173 4.20 27.09 21.06
N LYS A 174 4.65 28.33 20.89
CA LYS A 174 5.57 29.03 21.79
C LYS A 174 5.01 30.42 22.13
N GLY A 175 4.30 30.51 23.25
CA GLY A 175 3.60 31.73 23.65
C GLY A 175 2.54 32.11 22.61
N ASP A 176 2.61 33.34 22.12
CA ASP A 176 1.68 33.90 21.13
C ASP A 176 2.08 33.58 19.68
N THR A 177 2.80 32.48 19.45
CA THR A 177 3.31 32.11 18.12
C THR A 177 3.23 30.61 17.91
N SER A 178 2.61 30.21 16.81
CA SER A 178 2.65 28.85 16.29
C SER A 178 3.73 28.77 15.21
N ILE A 179 4.60 27.77 15.31
CA ILE A 179 5.61 27.45 14.32
C ILE A 179 5.26 26.08 13.74
N TYR A 180 5.03 26.04 12.44
CA TYR A 180 4.83 24.81 11.70
C TYR A 180 6.09 24.49 10.93
N ARG A 181 6.53 23.23 11.01
CA ARG A 181 7.65 22.71 10.23
C ARG A 181 7.20 21.53 9.41
N GLU A 182 7.64 21.51 8.17
CA GLU A 182 7.37 20.44 7.23
C GLU A 182 8.67 19.92 6.62
N LEU A 183 8.93 18.62 6.75
CA LEU A 183 9.90 17.87 5.97
C LEU A 183 9.20 17.40 4.69
N GLN A 184 9.80 17.64 3.52
CA GLN A 184 9.36 17.08 2.25
C GLN A 184 10.53 16.43 1.53
N ALA A 185 10.34 15.22 1.00
CA ALA A 185 11.33 14.48 0.23
C ALA A 185 10.97 14.50 -1.26
N THR A 186 11.96 14.77 -2.11
CA THR A 186 11.93 14.40 -3.53
C THR A 186 12.81 13.17 -3.72
N ILE A 187 12.20 12.08 -4.17
CA ILE A 187 12.86 10.76 -4.26
C ILE A 187 13.26 10.46 -5.70
N HIS A 188 14.53 10.08 -5.89
CA HIS A 188 15.04 9.52 -7.14
C HIS A 188 15.64 8.15 -6.88
N ILE A 189 15.37 7.21 -7.79
CA ILE A 189 15.95 5.87 -7.75
C ILE A 189 17.10 5.80 -8.76
N SER A 190 18.24 5.29 -8.30
CA SER A 190 19.35 4.82 -9.11
C SER A 190 19.48 3.31 -8.89
N HIS A 191 20.04 2.57 -9.86
CA HIS A 191 20.10 1.10 -9.89
C HIS A 191 20.12 0.38 -8.53
N ASP A 192 21.02 0.81 -7.63
CA ASP A 192 21.29 0.24 -6.31
C ASP A 192 21.06 1.22 -5.14
N SER A 193 20.58 2.44 -5.40
CA SER A 193 20.41 3.47 -4.37
C SER A 193 19.10 4.26 -4.52
N ILE A 194 18.60 4.76 -3.39
CA ILE A 194 17.55 5.77 -3.38
C ILE A 194 18.16 7.07 -2.89
N ASN A 195 18.10 8.11 -3.71
CA ASN A 195 18.55 9.45 -3.35
C ASN A 195 17.32 10.28 -2.96
N ALA A 196 17.29 10.75 -1.72
CA ALA A 196 16.23 11.59 -1.20
C ALA A 196 16.76 13.01 -0.97
N HIS A 197 16.20 13.97 -1.69
CA HIS A 197 16.45 15.40 -1.46
C HIS A 197 15.38 15.91 -0.49
N TYR A 198 15.78 16.27 0.72
CA TYR A 198 14.89 16.77 1.74
C TYR A 198 14.90 18.30 1.80
N ALA A 199 13.72 18.89 1.90
CA ALA A 199 13.52 20.31 2.19
C ALA A 199 12.80 20.46 3.55
N ILE A 200 13.30 21.37 4.38
CA ILE A 200 12.65 21.80 5.62
C ILE A 200 11.97 23.12 5.37
N ILE A 201 10.65 23.12 5.46
CA ILE A 201 9.80 24.27 5.22
C ILE A 201 9.24 24.75 6.57
N GLN A 202 9.28 26.05 6.82
CA GLN A 202 8.73 26.65 8.03
C GLN A 202 7.64 27.67 7.69
N GLU A 203 6.59 27.68 8.51
CA GLU A 203 5.54 28.70 8.52
C GLU A 203 5.33 29.16 9.97
N ILE A 204 5.29 30.47 10.19
CA ILE A 204 5.05 31.07 11.51
C ILE A 204 3.72 31.82 11.49
N GLU A 205 2.87 31.57 12.47
CA GLU A 205 1.55 32.19 12.65
C GLU A 205 1.48 32.86 14.04
N LYS A 206 1.08 34.14 14.10
CA LYS A 206 0.84 34.82 15.38
C LYS A 206 -0.52 34.43 15.96
N VAL A 207 -0.59 34.30 17.29
CA VAL A 207 -1.81 33.96 18.04
C VAL A 207 -2.23 35.18 18.88
N PRO A 208 -3.52 35.59 18.93
CA PRO A 208 -4.64 35.05 18.17
C PRO A 208 -4.50 35.33 16.67
N ALA A 209 -5.05 34.43 15.84
CA ALA A 209 -4.84 34.32 14.38
C ALA A 209 -4.52 35.65 13.68
N GLY A 210 -3.22 35.94 13.58
CA GLY A 210 -2.67 37.08 12.86
C GLY A 210 -2.25 36.71 11.44
N PRO A 211 -1.63 37.63 10.70
CA PRO A 211 -1.07 37.31 9.38
C PRO A 211 -0.04 36.19 9.51
N ARG A 212 -0.22 35.15 8.69
CA ARG A 212 0.77 34.09 8.51
C ARG A 212 1.99 34.65 7.81
N THR A 213 3.18 34.29 8.30
CA THR A 213 4.42 34.55 7.57
C THR A 213 4.46 33.70 6.30
N ALA A 214 5.28 34.12 5.33
CA ALA A 214 5.49 33.35 4.12
C ALA A 214 6.06 31.97 4.47
N ARG A 215 5.59 30.95 3.75
CA ARG A 215 6.10 29.60 3.83
C ARG A 215 7.47 29.56 3.15
N GLU A 216 8.52 29.31 3.91
CA GLU A 216 9.92 29.41 3.44
C GLU A 216 10.69 28.11 3.68
N THR A 217 11.59 27.77 2.75
CA THR A 217 12.54 26.66 2.95
C THR A 217 13.71 27.16 3.79
N ILE A 218 13.91 26.57 4.96
CA ILE A 218 14.91 27.00 5.95
C ILE A 218 16.15 26.10 6.01
N ASP A 219 16.08 24.87 5.49
CA ASP A 219 17.21 23.97 5.31
C ASP A 219 16.92 22.98 4.17
N SER A 220 17.98 22.40 3.60
CA SER A 220 17.89 21.30 2.65
C SER A 220 19.07 20.37 2.80
N PHE A 221 18.87 19.07 2.54
CA PHE A 221 19.93 18.07 2.62
C PHE A 221 19.58 16.83 1.82
N ASP A 222 20.62 16.09 1.44
CA ASP A 222 20.49 14.88 0.66
C ASP A 222 20.81 13.66 1.51
N VAL A 223 20.06 12.58 1.31
CA VAL A 223 20.35 11.29 1.94
C VAL A 223 20.32 10.22 0.87
N VAL A 224 21.42 9.47 0.79
CA VAL A 224 21.50 8.26 -0.03
C VAL A 224 21.12 7.08 0.85
N TYR A 225 20.17 6.27 0.38
CA TYR A 225 19.81 5.00 0.97
C TYR A 225 20.37 3.87 0.11
N LEU A 226 21.08 2.94 0.75
CA LEU A 226 21.66 1.77 0.10
C LEU A 226 20.92 0.52 0.53
N MET A 227 20.72 -0.40 -0.41
CA MET A 227 20.13 -1.71 -0.12
C MET A 227 21.17 -2.60 0.56
N LYS A 228 20.93 -2.99 1.81
CA LYS A 228 21.73 -3.95 2.56
C LYS A 228 20.82 -4.93 3.27
N ASP A 229 21.06 -6.23 3.08
CA ASP A 229 20.27 -7.30 3.72
C ASP A 229 18.74 -7.15 3.51
N LYS A 230 18.34 -6.72 2.30
CA LYS A 230 16.95 -6.41 1.91
C LYS A 230 16.33 -5.17 2.57
N GLN A 231 17.15 -4.35 3.23
CA GLN A 231 16.71 -3.12 3.89
C GLN A 231 17.36 -1.88 3.27
N TRP A 232 16.61 -0.79 3.25
CA TRP A 232 17.14 0.53 2.92
C TRP A 232 17.81 1.13 4.15
N ILE A 233 19.10 1.41 4.04
CA ILE A 233 19.91 2.00 5.11
C ILE A 233 20.37 3.39 4.66
N ALA A 234 20.03 4.41 5.44
CA ALA A 234 20.52 5.76 5.23
C ALA A 234 22.03 5.81 5.47
N THR A 235 22.76 6.45 4.55
CA THR A 235 24.20 6.72 4.70
C THR A 235 24.48 7.76 5.80
N ASP A 236 23.56 8.70 6.01
CA ASP A 236 23.52 9.62 7.15
C ASP A 236 22.06 9.85 7.57
N SER A 237 21.74 9.51 8.82
CA SER A 237 20.39 9.68 9.38
C SER A 237 20.30 10.86 10.36
N ALA A 238 21.39 11.56 10.68
CA ALA A 238 21.44 12.52 11.77
C ALA A 238 20.41 13.65 11.59
N LYS A 239 20.37 14.24 10.38
CA LYS A 239 19.40 15.29 10.04
C LYS A 239 17.97 14.76 10.00
N ILE A 240 17.74 13.55 9.46
CA ILE A 240 16.40 12.94 9.45
C ILE A 240 15.89 12.78 10.89
N THR A 241 16.71 12.24 11.79
CA THR A 241 16.34 12.04 13.19
C THR A 241 16.04 13.36 13.90
N LEU A 242 16.80 14.41 13.63
CA LEU A 242 16.57 15.74 14.19
C LEU A 242 15.21 16.34 13.81
N TYR A 243 14.78 16.14 12.56
CA TYR A 243 13.53 16.72 12.07
C TYR A 243 12.31 15.80 12.23
N ARG A 244 12.51 14.51 12.51
CA ARG A 244 11.43 13.57 12.84
C ARG A 244 11.00 13.62 14.32
N ASN A 245 11.92 13.89 15.24
CA ASN A 245 11.68 13.90 16.69
C ASN A 245 11.40 15.31 17.23
#